data_AF-A0AA43ER88-F1
#
_entry.id   AF-A0AA43ER88-F1
#
_cell.length_a   1.000
_cell.length_b   1.000
_cell.length_c   1.000
_cell.angle_alpha   90.00
_cell.angle_beta   90.00
_cell.angle_gamma   90.00
#
_symmetry.space_group_name_H-M   'P 1'
#
loop_
_entity.id
_entity.type
_entity.pdbx_description
1 polymer ?
#
loop_
_entity_poly.entity_id
_entity_poly.type
_entity_poly.pdbx_seq_one_letter_code
_entity_poly.pdbx_strand_id
1 'polypeptide(L)'
;MLDPLQTMGLAIIEAVPNLIFLLILAIVIRYTLKLLKMYFIGIQHGTILLGGFDPDWAMPTFRMLRLVTIAFALVIAYPYLPGSHSEAFKGISILLGVIFSGSSPW
;
A
#
# COMPACT_ATOMS: atom_id res chain seq x y z
N MET A 1 27.86 12.12 27.36
CA MET A 1 26.80 11.32 28.03
C MET A 1 25.38 11.78 27.68
N LEU A 2 25.16 12.99 27.15
CA LEU A 2 23.89 13.41 26.54
C LEU A 2 23.76 12.98 25.06
N ASP A 3 24.83 12.42 24.50
CA ASP A 3 24.96 12.04 23.10
C ASP A 3 23.89 11.05 22.60
N PRO A 4 23.50 9.99 23.36
CA PRO A 4 22.50 9.04 22.87
C PRO A 4 21.14 9.70 22.64
N LEU A 5 20.73 10.57 23.56
CA LEU A 5 19.44 11.26 23.52
C LEU A 5 19.37 12.25 22.34
N GLN A 6 20.49 12.91 22.03
CA GLN A 6 20.60 13.79 20.86
C GLN A 6 20.57 13.00 19.55
N THR A 7 21.27 11.87 19.45
CA THR A 7 21.20 11.00 18.26
C THR A 7 19.80 10.42 18.03
N MET A 8 19.08 10.03 19.10
CA MET A 8 17.70 9.56 18.97
C MET A 8 16.74 10.68 18.55
N GLY A 9 16.91 11.89 19.08
CA GLY A 9 16.12 13.07 18.69
C GLY A 9 16.32 13.47 17.24
N LEU A 10 17.56 13.46 16.75
CA LEU A 10 17.89 13.75 15.35
C LEU A 10 17.30 12.71 14.39
N ALA A 11 17.36 11.42 14.74
CA ALA A 11 16.80 10.35 13.92
C ALA A 11 15.27 10.46 13.74
N ILE A 12 14.54 10.95 14.76
CA ILE A 12 13.10 11.21 14.66
C ILE A 12 12.83 12.34 13.67
N ILE A 13 13.61 13.43 13.75
CA ILE A 13 13.47 14.60 12.87
C ILE A 13 13.79 14.23 11.42
N GLU A 14 14.83 13.43 11.18
CA GLU A 14 15.21 12.94 9.85
C GLU A 14 14.15 12.02 9.23
N ALA A 15 13.34 11.33 10.05
CA ALA A 15 12.24 10.50 9.57
C ALA A 15 11.00 11.31 9.16
N VAL A 16 10.85 12.57 9.60
CA VAL A 16 9.66 13.39 9.35
C VAL A 16 9.32 13.53 7.86
N PRO A 17 10.25 13.83 6.94
CA PRO A 17 9.94 13.95 5.51
C PRO A 17 9.36 12.65 4.92
N ASN A 18 9.92 11.50 5.33
CA ASN A 18 9.45 10.20 4.89
C ASN A 18 8.06 9.87 5.44
N LEU A 19 7.78 10.25 6.70
CA LEU A 19 6.44 10.10 7.29
C LEU A 19 5.41 11.00 6.58
N ILE A 20 5.78 12.22 6.19
CA ILE A 20 4.93 13.10 5.39
C ILE A 20 4.63 12.47 4.03
N PHE A 21 5.64 11.91 3.35
CA PHE A 21 5.43 11.19 2.10
C PHE A 21 4.47 10.01 2.28
N LEU A 22 4.67 9.18 3.31
CA LEU A 22 3.78 8.06 3.62
C LEU A 22 2.35 8.52 3.93
N LEU A 23 2.19 9.64 4.62
CA LEU A 23 0.88 10.23 4.90
C LEU A 23 0.19 10.68 3.61
N ILE A 24 0.92 11.38 2.73
CA ILE A 24 0.41 11.81 1.42
C ILE A 24 0.04 10.59 0.58
N LEU A 25 0.90 9.57 0.52
CA LEU A 25 0.64 8.32 -0.18
C LEU A 25 -0.63 7.64 0.35
N ALA A 26 -0.79 7.54 1.67
CA ALA A 26 -1.98 6.96 2.30
C ALA A 26 -3.25 7.74 1.94
N ILE A 27 -3.18 9.07 1.90
CA ILE A 27 -4.28 9.94 1.45
C ILE A 27 -4.60 9.63 -0.02
N VAL A 28 -3.62 9.66 -0.92
CA VAL A 28 -3.79 9.38 -2.35
C VAL A 28 -4.45 8.02 -2.59
N ILE A 29 -3.95 6.97 -1.94
CA ILE A 29 -4.49 5.62 -2.06
C ILE A 29 -5.91 5.54 -1.53
N ARG A 30 -6.21 6.18 -0.39
CA ARG A 30 -7.57 6.23 0.17
C ARG A 30 -8.56 6.87 -0.79
N TYR A 31 -8.19 8.01 -1.40
CA TYR A 31 -9.07 8.69 -2.35
C TYR A 31 -9.19 7.93 -3.67
N THR A 32 -8.12 7.30 -4.14
CA THR A 32 -8.14 6.42 -5.32
C THR A 32 -9.11 5.26 -5.13
N LEU A 33 -9.00 4.54 -4.01
CA LEU A 33 -9.91 3.43 -3.69
C LEU A 33 -11.34 3.89 -3.49
N LYS A 34 -11.56 5.07 -2.90
CA LYS A 34 -12.90 5.66 -2.74
C LYS A 34 -13.53 5.96 -4.10
N LEU A 35 -12.76 6.56 -5.02
CA LEU A 35 -13.23 6.91 -6.36
C LEU A 35 -13.54 5.65 -7.17
N LEU A 36 -12.63 4.66 -7.17
CA LEU A 36 -12.87 3.37 -7.82
C LEU A 36 -14.13 2.69 -7.27
N LYS A 37 -14.28 2.65 -5.94
CA LYS A 37 -15.47 2.05 -5.32
C LYS A 37 -16.75 2.74 -5.77
N MET A 38 -16.77 4.07 -5.76
CA MET A 38 -17.93 4.85 -6.19
C MET A 38 -18.27 4.58 -7.66
N TYR A 39 -17.27 4.51 -8.52
CA TYR A 39 -17.44 4.18 -9.93
C TYR A 39 -18.05 2.79 -10.13
N PHE A 40 -17.48 1.75 -9.52
CA PHE A 40 -18.01 0.39 -9.67
C PHE A 40 -19.38 0.18 -9.02
N ILE A 41 -19.69 0.88 -7.92
CA ILE A 41 -21.07 0.92 -7.38
C ILE A 41 -22.03 1.54 -8.39
N GLY A 42 -21.61 2.60 -9.10
CA GLY A 42 -22.41 3.22 -10.14
C GLY A 42 -22.72 2.27 -11.30
N ILE A 43 -21.75 1.43 -11.68
CA ILE A 43 -21.94 0.37 -12.69
C ILE A 43 -22.90 -0.70 -12.19
N GLN A 44 -22.71 -1.18 -10.95
CA GLN A 44 -23.55 -2.22 -10.35
C GLN A 44 -25.04 -1.83 -10.30
N HIS A 45 -25.33 -0.56 -10.02
CA HIS A 45 -26.70 -0.04 -9.98
C HIS A 45 -27.24 0.40 -11.35
N GLY A 46 -26.48 0.22 -12.44
CA GLY A 46 -26.89 0.63 -13.78
C GLY A 46 -26.91 2.15 -14.02
N THR A 47 -26.44 2.95 -13.07
CA THR A 47 -26.32 4.41 -13.22
C THR A 47 -25.18 4.82 -14.17
N ILE A 48 -24.17 3.95 -14.29
CA ILE A 48 -23.06 4.08 -15.22
C ILE A 48 -23.11 2.88 -16.14
N LEU A 49 -23.51 3.09 -17.40
CA LEU A 49 -23.54 2.04 -18.41
C LEU A 49 -22.18 1.97 -19.09
N LEU A 50 -21.55 0.82 -19.01
CA LEU A 50 -20.25 0.56 -19.60
C LEU A 50 -20.44 -0.54 -20.66
N GLY A 51 -20.36 -0.16 -21.94
CA GLY A 51 -20.68 -1.05 -23.05
C GLY A 51 -19.86 -2.34 -23.00
N GLY A 52 -20.53 -3.48 -23.00
CA GLY A 52 -19.89 -4.81 -22.95
C GLY A 52 -19.43 -5.25 -21.56
N PHE A 53 -19.67 -4.48 -20.50
CA PHE A 53 -19.35 -4.87 -19.13
C PHE A 53 -20.63 -5.16 -18.34
N ASP A 54 -20.72 -6.38 -17.83
CA ASP A 54 -21.87 -6.84 -17.06
C ASP A 54 -21.85 -6.25 -15.63
N PRO A 55 -22.94 -5.61 -15.18
CA PRO A 55 -23.04 -5.02 -13.84
C PRO A 55 -22.66 -5.97 -12.68
N ASP A 56 -22.89 -7.28 -12.83
CA ASP A 56 -22.58 -8.26 -11.80
C ASP A 56 -21.06 -8.43 -11.57
N TRP A 57 -20.25 -8.07 -12.56
CA TRP A 57 -18.79 -8.13 -12.51
C TRP A 57 -18.18 -6.90 -11.84
N ALA A 58 -18.96 -5.86 -11.57
CA ALA A 58 -18.47 -4.60 -11.04
C ALA A 58 -17.77 -4.77 -9.68
N MET A 59 -18.42 -5.43 -8.73
CA MET A 59 -17.87 -5.60 -7.38
C MET A 59 -16.73 -6.63 -7.29
N PRO A 60 -16.74 -7.76 -8.03
CA PRO A 60 -15.56 -8.61 -8.21
C PRO A 60 -14.36 -7.85 -8.80
N THR A 61 -14.57 -7.05 -9.84
CA THR A 61 -13.50 -6.28 -10.51
C THR A 61 -12.90 -5.22 -9.58
N PHE A 62 -13.76 -4.49 -8.84
CA PHE A 62 -13.30 -3.56 -7.82
C PHE A 62 -12.43 -4.24 -6.75
N ARG A 63 -12.78 -5.46 -6.31
CA ARG A 63 -11.99 -6.21 -5.33
C ARG A 63 -10.59 -6.56 -5.86
N MET A 64 -10.48 -6.96 -7.13
CA MET A 64 -9.18 -7.21 -7.77
C MET A 64 -8.35 -5.92 -7.86
N LEU A 65 -8.94 -4.83 -8.35
CA LEU A 65 -8.26 -3.53 -8.44
C LEU A 65 -7.84 -3.00 -7.07
N ARG A 66 -8.64 -3.23 -6.03
CA ARG A 66 -8.30 -2.88 -4.65
C ARG A 66 -7.05 -3.61 -4.19
N LEU A 67 -6.95 -4.92 -4.43
CA LEU A 67 -5.77 -5.71 -4.07
C LEU A 67 -4.51 -5.19 -4.79
N VAL A 68 -4.61 -4.97 -6.10
CA VAL A 68 -3.50 -4.44 -6.91
C VAL A 68 -3.07 -3.05 -6.42
N THR A 69 -4.03 -2.16 -6.17
CA THR A 69 -3.75 -0.81 -5.65
C THR A 69 -3.04 -0.86 -4.30
N ILE A 70 -3.48 -1.74 -3.40
CA ILE A 70 -2.83 -1.91 -2.09
C ILE A 70 -1.43 -2.49 -2.24
N ALA A 71 -1.24 -3.53 -3.06
CA ALA A 71 0.06 -4.12 -3.30
C ALA A 71 1.05 -3.10 -3.88
N PHE A 72 0.61 -2.32 -4.86
CA PHE A 72 1.40 -1.24 -5.45
C PHE A 72 1.75 -0.15 -4.42
N ALA A 73 0.79 0.25 -3.59
CA ALA A 73 1.03 1.19 -2.51
C ALA A 73 2.10 0.69 -1.52
N LEU A 74 2.09 -0.61 -1.18
CA LEU A 74 3.10 -1.21 -0.31
C LEU A 74 4.50 -1.16 -0.93
N VAL A 75 4.62 -1.45 -2.22
CA VAL A 75 5.91 -1.36 -2.94
C VAL A 75 6.45 0.07 -2.91
N ILE A 76 5.60 1.08 -3.17
CA ILE A 76 6.00 2.49 -3.12
C ILE A 76 6.33 2.92 -1.69
N ALA A 77 5.55 2.49 -0.70
CA ALA A 77 5.74 2.86 0.69
C ALA A 77 7.02 2.28 1.29
N TYR A 78 7.43 1.08 0.86
CA TYR A 78 8.55 0.34 1.42
C TYR A 78 9.84 1.16 1.63
N PRO A 79 10.40 1.85 0.62
CA PRO A 79 11.64 2.62 0.79
C PRO A 79 11.51 3.76 1.82
N TYR A 80 10.32 4.32 2.00
CA TYR A 80 10.07 5.45 2.91
C TYR A 80 9.75 5.00 4.34
N LEU A 81 9.60 3.69 4.60
CA LEU A 81 9.45 3.21 5.97
C LEU A 81 10.76 3.43 6.74
N PRO A 82 10.71 4.05 7.95
CA PRO A 82 11.90 4.18 8.78
C PRO A 82 12.53 2.81 9.03
N GLY A 83 13.84 2.68 8.74
CA GLY A 83 14.55 1.41 8.89
C GLY A 83 14.40 0.44 7.72
N SER A 84 13.75 0.81 6.62
CA SER A 84 13.64 0.01 5.37
C SER A 84 15.00 -0.45 4.83
N HIS A 85 16.03 0.36 5.02
CA HIS A 85 17.41 0.06 4.59
C HIS A 85 18.21 -0.78 5.60
N SER A 86 17.67 -1.06 6.79
CA SER A 86 18.37 -1.83 7.82
C SER A 86 18.45 -3.31 7.47
N GLU A 87 19.54 -3.97 7.88
CA GLU A 87 19.75 -5.41 7.64
C GLU A 87 18.64 -6.27 8.27
N ALA A 88 18.12 -5.86 9.43
CA ALA A 88 17.00 -6.53 10.07
C ALA A 88 15.73 -6.53 9.19
N PHE A 89 15.40 -5.38 8.60
CA PHE A 89 14.20 -5.23 7.77
C PHE A 89 14.31 -5.99 6.45
N LYS A 90 15.51 -5.97 5.83
CA LYS A 90 15.82 -6.81 4.66
C LYS A 90 15.69 -8.29 4.97
N GLY A 91 16.24 -8.74 6.11
CA GLY A 91 16.14 -10.12 6.57
C GLY A 91 14.69 -10.59 6.71
N ILE A 92 13.83 -9.80 7.36
CA ILE A 92 12.39 -10.10 7.50
C ILE A 92 11.70 -10.15 6.13
N SER A 93 12.04 -9.22 5.22
CA SER A 93 11.45 -9.17 3.88
C SER A 93 11.80 -10.42 3.05
N ILE A 94 13.06 -10.87 3.12
CA ILE A 94 13.51 -12.11 2.46
C ILE A 94 12.81 -13.33 3.05
N LEU A 95 12.72 -13.44 4.37
CA LEU A 95 12.03 -14.55 5.04
C LEU A 95 10.55 -14.62 4.63
N LEU A 96 9.85 -13.49 4.60
CA LEU A 96 8.48 -13.43 4.10
C LEU A 96 8.40 -13.88 2.63
N GLY A 97 9.30 -13.39 1.78
CA GLY A 97 9.38 -13.80 0.38
C GLY A 97 9.56 -15.31 0.22
N VAL A 98 10.43 -15.93 1.01
CA VAL A 98 10.64 -17.38 1.02
C VAL A 98 9.41 -18.13 1.54
N ILE A 99 8.73 -17.65 2.58
CA ILE A 99 7.49 -18.26 3.08
C ILE A 99 6.42 -18.24 1.99
N PHE A 100 6.18 -17.10 1.33
CA PHE A 100 5.18 -17.01 0.26
C PHE A 100 5.59 -17.78 -1.01
N SER A 101 6.89 -17.83 -1.33
CA SER A 101 7.40 -18.56 -2.50
C SER A 101 7.48 -20.07 -2.29
N GLY A 102 7.75 -20.52 -1.06
CA GLY A 102 7.95 -21.93 -0.70
C GLY A 102 6.71 -22.62 -0.15
N SER A 103 5.64 -21.87 0.15
CA SER A 103 4.35 -22.41 0.61
C SER A 103 3.36 -22.72 -0.51
N SER A 104 3.78 -22.70 -1.79
CA SER A 104 2.96 -23.21 -2.89
C SER A 104 2.93 -24.75 -2.84
N PRO A 105 1.78 -25.40 -2.57
CA PRO A 105 1.65 -26.85 -2.60
C PRO A 105 1.23 -27.39 -3.98
N TRP A 106 1.42 -26.61 -5.05
CA TRP A 106 1.21 -27.07 -6.42
C TRP A 106 2.41 -27.88 -6.90
#